data_AF-A0A1C6LSC0-F1
#
_entry.id   AF-A0A1C6LSC0-F1
#
_cell.length_a   1.000
_cell.length_b   1.000
_cell.length_c   1.000
_cell.angle_alpha   90.00
_cell.angle_beta   90.00
_cell.angle_gamma   90.00
#
_symmetry.space_group_name_H-M   'P 1'
#
loop_
_entity.id
_entity.type
_entity.pdbx_description
1 polymer ?
#
loop_
_entity_poly.entity_id
_entity_poly.type
_entity_poly.pdbx_seq_one_letter_code
_entity_poly.pdbx_strand_id
1 'polypeptide(L)'
;MLGTDLTGLPLDGPLPALPEERDINGNKSRFTLVAELARRDGLTLRELIARLGGGRGHRVFAGTPEQVADQLEEWFTQGAADGFNVMPPHLPGGLEDFVDHVVPILQERGLFRTEYSGRPLREHYGLPRPAGRLTSAVTATEGQPA
;
A
#
# COMPACT_ATOMS: atom_id res chain seq x y z
N MET A 1 -14.78 12.87 4.73
CA MET A 1 -13.36 12.94 5.16
C MET A 1 -13.09 14.18 5.99
N LEU A 2 -13.53 15.37 5.58
CA LEU A 2 -13.34 16.62 6.33
C LEU A 2 -14.57 17.15 7.08
N GLY A 3 -15.73 16.48 6.96
CA GLY A 3 -16.97 16.93 7.63
C GLY A 3 -17.56 18.23 7.08
N THR A 4 -16.99 18.78 6.01
CA THR A 4 -17.38 20.05 5.38
C THR A 4 -17.54 19.86 3.87
N ASP A 5 -18.53 20.54 3.28
CA ASP A 5 -18.68 20.63 1.83
C ASP A 5 -17.63 21.60 1.25
N LEU A 6 -16.93 21.15 0.21
CA LEU A 6 -15.85 21.91 -0.44
C LEU A 6 -16.22 22.32 -1.87
N THR A 7 -17.46 22.05 -2.29
CA THR A 7 -17.95 22.32 -3.64
C THR A 7 -17.93 23.82 -3.93
N GLY A 8 -17.38 24.20 -5.09
CA GLY A 8 -17.36 25.60 -5.55
C GLY A 8 -16.32 26.49 -4.84
N LEU A 9 -15.52 25.96 -3.91
CA LEU A 9 -14.42 26.71 -3.31
C LEU A 9 -13.24 26.88 -4.28
N PRO A 10 -12.53 28.02 -4.23
CA PRO A 10 -11.35 28.22 -5.07
C PRO A 10 -10.24 27.22 -4.71
N LEU A 11 -9.73 26.52 -5.72
CA LEU A 11 -8.70 25.48 -5.53
C LEU A 11 -7.41 26.03 -4.91
N ASP A 12 -7.03 27.26 -5.27
CA ASP A 12 -5.81 27.93 -4.80
C ASP A 12 -6.09 28.89 -3.62
N GLY A 13 -7.28 28.79 -3.02
CA GLY A 13 -7.64 29.50 -1.79
C GLY A 13 -7.35 28.68 -0.54
N PRO A 14 -7.41 29.32 0.65
CA PRO A 14 -7.23 28.61 1.91
C PRO A 14 -8.38 27.62 2.14
N LEU A 15 -8.10 26.57 2.90
CA LEU A 15 -9.16 25.68 3.38
C LEU A 15 -10.13 26.44 4.31
N PRO A 16 -11.43 26.11 4.27
CA PRO A 16 -12.38 26.66 5.22
C PRO A 16 -12.05 26.19 6.64
N ALA A 17 -12.64 26.85 7.64
CA ALA A 17 -12.57 26.37 9.01
C ALA A 17 -13.13 24.95 9.09
N LEU A 18 -12.29 24.00 9.50
CA LEU A 18 -12.65 22.59 9.65
C LEU A 18 -13.30 22.36 11.03
N PRO A 19 -14.27 21.44 11.15
CA PRO A 19 -14.91 21.09 12.42
C PRO A 19 -13.90 20.53 13.45
N GLU A 20 -14.34 20.34 14.69
CA GLU A 20 -13.53 19.66 15.70
C GLU A 20 -13.70 18.14 15.60
N GLU A 21 -12.69 17.36 16.01
CA GLU A 21 -12.76 15.89 15.93
C GLU A 21 -13.96 15.32 16.70
N ARG A 22 -14.37 15.98 17.79
CA ARG A 22 -15.54 15.59 18.60
C ARG A 22 -16.84 15.58 17.79
N ASP A 23 -16.93 16.41 16.75
CA ASP A 23 -18.10 16.57 15.90
C ASP A 23 -18.13 15.55 14.75
N ILE A 24 -17.10 14.72 14.62
CA ILE A 24 -16.96 13.73 13.55
C ILE A 24 -17.47 12.37 13.99
N ASN A 25 -18.55 11.90 13.37
CA ASN A 25 -19.11 10.57 13.60
C ASN A 25 -18.51 9.56 12.60
N GLY A 26 -17.39 8.93 12.98
CA GLY A 26 -16.68 7.90 12.21
C GLY A 26 -15.50 8.44 11.38
N ASN A 27 -14.53 7.57 11.07
CA ASN A 27 -13.25 7.97 10.42
C ASN A 27 -12.47 9.07 11.17
N LYS A 28 -12.61 9.17 12.51
CA LYS A 28 -11.96 10.21 13.34
C LYS A 28 -10.45 10.29 13.12
N SER A 29 -9.75 9.16 13.20
CA SER A 29 -8.30 9.09 12.96
C SER A 29 -7.90 9.67 11.60
N ARG A 30 -8.71 9.41 10.56
CA ARG A 30 -8.47 9.95 9.22
C ARG A 30 -8.75 11.44 9.16
N PHE A 31 -9.85 11.90 9.77
CA PHE A 31 -10.16 13.31 9.87
C PHE A 31 -9.00 14.07 10.54
N THR A 32 -8.56 13.62 11.72
CA THR A 32 -7.47 14.23 12.49
C THR A 32 -6.20 14.33 11.65
N LEU A 33 -5.79 13.24 11.00
CA LEU A 33 -4.60 13.23 10.14
C LEU A 33 -4.69 14.24 8.99
N VAL A 34 -5.84 14.37 8.34
CA VAL A 34 -6.01 15.34 7.23
C VAL A 34 -6.11 16.78 7.75
N ALA A 35 -6.87 17.00 8.83
CA ALA A 35 -7.06 18.33 9.41
C ALA A 35 -5.74 18.88 9.99
N GLU A 36 -4.94 18.05 10.65
CA GLU A 36 -3.61 18.43 11.14
C GLU A 36 -2.66 18.71 9.99
N LEU A 37 -2.63 17.88 8.94
CA LEU A 37 -1.81 18.11 7.75
C LEU A 37 -2.13 19.47 7.10
N ALA A 38 -3.43 19.74 6.91
CA ALA A 38 -3.91 21.01 6.37
C ALA A 38 -3.51 22.21 7.24
N ARG A 39 -3.73 22.12 8.56
CA ARG A 39 -3.44 23.20 9.51
C ARG A 39 -1.95 23.47 9.66
N ARG A 40 -1.13 22.41 9.75
CA ARG A 40 0.32 22.50 9.95
C ARG A 40 1.01 23.14 8.75
N ASP A 41 0.64 22.72 7.54
CA ASP A 41 1.34 23.13 6.31
C ASP A 41 0.65 24.32 5.61
N GLY A 42 -0.48 24.81 6.14
CA GLY A 42 -1.21 25.96 5.57
C GLY A 42 -1.70 25.73 4.14
N LEU A 43 -2.08 24.50 3.81
CA LEU A 43 -2.32 24.07 2.43
C LEU A 43 -3.56 24.73 1.81
N THR A 44 -3.46 25.03 0.51
CA THR A 44 -4.63 25.28 -0.34
C THR A 44 -5.45 24.01 -0.55
N LEU A 45 -6.68 24.16 -1.05
CA LEU A 45 -7.52 23.03 -1.40
C LEU A 45 -6.86 22.12 -2.45
N ARG A 46 -6.21 22.69 -3.47
CA ARG A 46 -5.48 21.94 -4.51
C ARG A 46 -4.34 21.12 -3.93
N GLU A 47 -3.53 21.73 -3.08
CA GLU A 47 -2.38 21.06 -2.46
C GLU A 47 -2.83 19.95 -1.53
N LEU A 48 -3.89 20.17 -0.75
CA LEU A 48 -4.46 19.13 0.09
C LEU A 48 -4.94 17.95 -0.75
N ILE A 49 -5.67 18.20 -1.84
CA ILE A 49 -6.12 17.15 -2.77
C ILE A 49 -4.91 16.40 -3.34
N ALA A 50 -3.88 17.09 -3.82
CA ALA A 50 -2.69 16.47 -4.39
C ALA A 50 -1.96 15.58 -3.36
N ARG A 51 -1.81 16.05 -2.13
CA ARG A 51 -1.12 15.33 -1.05
C ARG A 51 -1.90 14.10 -0.58
N LEU A 52 -3.22 14.14 -0.63
CA LEU A 52 -4.09 13.00 -0.33
C LEU A 52 -4.24 12.03 -1.52
N GLY A 53 -4.06 12.53 -2.74
CA GLY A 53 -4.19 11.77 -3.99
C GLY A 53 -3.10 10.72 -4.17
N GLY A 54 -1.89 10.97 -3.66
CA GLY A 54 -0.75 10.06 -3.79
C GLY A 54 -0.82 8.79 -2.92
N GLY A 55 -1.75 8.71 -1.98
CA GLY A 55 -1.88 7.55 -1.09
C GLY A 55 -1.97 7.96 0.37
N ARG A 56 -3.11 7.64 0.98
CA ARG A 56 -3.54 8.11 2.30
C ARG A 56 -2.74 7.44 3.44
N GLY A 57 -1.46 7.75 3.56
CA GLY A 57 -0.51 7.12 4.50
C GLY A 57 0.38 6.06 3.84
N HIS A 58 0.49 6.07 2.52
CA HIS A 58 1.43 5.23 1.79
C HIS A 58 2.72 6.01 1.50
N ARG A 59 3.81 5.29 1.23
CA ARG A 59 5.03 5.92 0.73
C ARG A 59 4.79 6.42 -0.69
N VAL A 60 4.75 7.74 -0.85
CA VAL A 60 4.64 8.39 -2.15
C VAL A 60 6.03 8.79 -2.60
N PHE A 61 6.47 8.28 -3.73
CA PHE A 61 7.78 8.56 -4.28
C PHE A 61 7.68 8.76 -5.79
N ALA A 62 8.45 9.71 -6.30
CA ALA A 62 8.63 9.97 -7.73
C ALA A 62 10.11 10.12 -8.00
N GLY A 63 10.62 9.37 -8.97
CA GLY A 63 12.04 9.32 -9.32
C GLY A 63 12.27 8.44 -10.53
N THR A 64 13.54 8.21 -10.84
CA THR A 64 13.98 7.28 -11.89
C THR A 64 13.70 5.82 -11.49
N PRO A 65 13.63 4.88 -12.45
CA PRO A 65 13.46 3.46 -12.16
C PRO A 65 14.48 2.91 -11.15
N GLU A 66 15.74 3.33 -11.26
CA GLU A 66 16.82 2.96 -10.35
C GLU A 66 16.55 3.45 -8.93
N GLN A 67 16.13 4.71 -8.78
CA GLN A 67 15.80 5.27 -7.46
C GLN A 67 14.57 4.61 -6.82
N VAL A 68 13.60 4.16 -7.63
CA VAL A 68 12.47 3.37 -7.13
C VAL A 68 12.96 2.01 -6.65
N ALA A 69 13.78 1.32 -7.45
CA ALA A 69 14.35 0.03 -7.09
C ALA A 69 15.22 0.10 -5.82
N ASP A 70 16.08 1.12 -5.70
CA ASP A 70 16.91 1.37 -4.52
C ASP A 70 16.07 1.46 -3.24
N GLN A 71 14.91 2.12 -3.32
CA GLN A 71 14.03 2.30 -2.17
C GLN A 71 13.31 1.02 -1.76
N LEU A 72 12.91 0.21 -2.74
CA LEU A 72 12.31 -1.10 -2.50
C LEU A 72 13.34 -2.06 -1.92
N GLU A 73 14.56 -2.04 -2.45
CA GLU A 73 15.70 -2.81 -1.92
C GLU A 73 16.02 -2.42 -0.48
N GLU A 74 16.09 -1.12 -0.18
CA GLU A 74 16.35 -0.63 1.17
C GLU A 74 15.33 -1.19 2.17
N TRP A 75 14.03 -1.06 1.86
CA TRP A 75 12.97 -1.55 2.75
C TRP A 75 12.98 -3.07 2.90
N PHE A 76 13.28 -3.80 1.84
CA PHE A 76 13.36 -5.26 1.89
C PHE A 76 14.57 -5.74 2.70
N THR A 77 15.76 -5.23 2.38
CA THR A 77 17.03 -5.66 3.00
C THR A 77 17.15 -5.23 4.46
N GLN A 78 16.50 -4.13 4.85
CA GLN A 78 16.42 -3.68 6.25
C GLN A 78 15.28 -4.35 7.04
N GLY A 79 14.51 -5.26 6.42
CA GLY A 79 13.43 -5.98 7.10
C GLY A 79 12.19 -5.14 7.40
N ALA A 80 11.97 -4.05 6.67
CA ALA A 80 10.76 -3.23 6.79
C ALA A 80 9.55 -3.84 6.05
N ALA A 81 9.78 -4.65 5.01
CA ALA A 81 8.74 -5.33 4.24
C ALA A 81 9.24 -6.60 3.53
N ASP A 82 8.38 -7.62 3.42
CA ASP A 82 8.64 -8.82 2.59
C ASP A 82 8.11 -8.67 1.14
N GLY A 83 7.37 -7.59 0.87
CA GLY A 83 6.75 -7.32 -0.41
C GLY A 83 5.92 -6.04 -0.37
N PHE A 84 5.50 -5.58 -1.55
CA PHE A 84 4.91 -4.25 -1.72
C PHE A 84 3.57 -4.32 -2.44
N ASN A 85 2.64 -3.50 -1.98
CA ASN A 85 1.43 -3.18 -2.73
C ASN A 85 1.71 -1.93 -3.57
N VAL A 86 1.95 -2.13 -4.87
CA VAL A 86 2.26 -1.06 -5.81
C VAL A 86 0.96 -0.40 -6.26
N MET A 87 0.84 0.92 -6.06
CA MET A 87 -0.33 1.71 -6.44
C MET A 87 0.06 2.81 -7.42
N PRO A 88 0.06 2.52 -8.73
CA PRO A 88 0.36 3.52 -9.75
C PRO A 88 -0.65 4.67 -9.72
N PRO A 89 -0.24 5.91 -10.03
CA PRO A 89 -1.13 7.08 -10.00
C PRO A 89 -2.18 7.07 -11.10
N HIS A 90 -1.95 6.31 -12.17
CA HIS A 90 -2.90 6.09 -13.26
C HIS A 90 -2.66 4.71 -13.88
N LEU A 91 -3.70 4.15 -14.50
CA LEU A 91 -3.66 2.84 -15.14
C LEU A 91 -4.13 2.95 -16.60
N PRO A 92 -3.58 2.13 -17.52
CA PRO A 92 -2.54 1.12 -17.26
C PRO A 92 -1.11 1.67 -17.24
N GLY A 93 -0.86 2.84 -17.83
CA GLY A 93 0.49 3.35 -18.11
C GLY A 93 1.44 3.36 -16.91
N GLY A 94 1.01 3.83 -15.74
CA GLY A 94 1.87 3.83 -14.55
C GLY A 94 2.24 2.43 -14.04
N LEU A 95 1.43 1.41 -14.33
CA LEU A 95 1.80 0.02 -14.06
C LEU A 95 2.77 -0.50 -15.12
N GLU A 96 2.55 -0.17 -16.39
CA GLU A 96 3.43 -0.53 -17.50
C GLU A 96 4.84 0.03 -17.27
N ASP A 97 4.97 1.32 -16.93
CA ASP A 97 6.25 1.95 -16.59
C ASP A 97 6.99 1.20 -15.46
N PHE A 98 6.26 0.77 -14.42
CA PHE A 98 6.85 0.03 -13.32
C PHE A 98 7.32 -1.36 -13.75
N VAL A 99 6.49 -2.07 -14.51
CA VAL A 99 6.79 -3.42 -15.00
C VAL A 99 7.95 -3.40 -16.00
N ASP A 100 7.98 -2.44 -16.91
CA ASP A 100 8.96 -2.39 -17.99
C ASP A 100 10.30 -1.81 -17.55
N HIS A 101 10.31 -0.95 -16.53
CA HIS A 101 11.54 -0.25 -16.12
C HIS A 101 12.05 -0.60 -14.72
N VAL A 102 11.20 -0.93 -13.76
CA VAL A 102 11.64 -1.23 -12.37
C VAL A 102 11.82 -2.72 -12.14
N VAL A 103 10.89 -3.55 -12.62
CA VAL A 103 10.96 -5.02 -12.41
C VAL A 103 12.26 -5.64 -12.95
N PRO A 104 12.78 -5.27 -14.14
CA PRO A 104 14.05 -5.81 -14.63
C PRO A 104 15.23 -5.50 -13.69
N ILE A 105 15.28 -4.29 -13.14
CA ILE A 105 16.32 -3.90 -12.17
C ILE A 105 16.23 -4.78 -10.90
N LEU A 106 15.02 -5.01 -10.40
CA LEU A 106 14.82 -5.88 -9.22
C LEU A 106 15.20 -7.34 -9.52
N GLN A 107 14.96 -7.83 -10.74
CA GLN A 107 15.39 -9.16 -11.18
C GLN A 107 16.90 -9.27 -11.29
N GLU A 108 17.57 -8.29 -11.90
CA GLU A 108 19.04 -8.23 -12.00
C GLU A 108 19.70 -8.22 -10.62
N ARG A 109 19.08 -7.54 -9.64
CA ARG A 109 19.54 -7.51 -8.24
C ARG A 109 19.16 -8.77 -7.43
N GLY A 110 18.45 -9.72 -8.01
CA GLY A 110 17.99 -10.93 -7.32
C GLY A 110 16.91 -10.69 -6.26
N LEU A 111 16.24 -9.54 -6.31
CA LEU A 111 15.16 -9.14 -5.38
C LEU A 111 13.77 -9.55 -5.88
N PHE A 112 13.65 -9.90 -7.16
CA PHE A 112 12.40 -10.36 -7.74
C PHE A 112 12.63 -11.57 -8.64
N ARG A 113 11.63 -12.46 -8.70
CA ARG A 113 11.68 -13.66 -9.54
C ARG A 113 11.72 -13.32 -11.02
N THR A 114 12.40 -14.13 -11.81
CA THR A 114 12.42 -14.07 -13.29
C THR A 114 11.35 -14.94 -13.94
N GLU A 115 10.86 -15.94 -13.22
CA GLU A 115 9.81 -16.86 -13.67
C GLU A 115 8.87 -17.24 -12.54
N TYR A 116 7.65 -17.65 -12.90
CA TYR A 116 6.69 -18.18 -11.93
C TYR A 116 6.97 -19.65 -11.67
N SER A 117 7.11 -20.01 -10.39
CA SER A 117 7.18 -21.40 -9.94
C SER A 117 5.88 -21.81 -9.26
N GLY A 118 5.41 -23.03 -9.56
CA GLY A 118 4.18 -23.56 -8.98
C GLY A 118 2.90 -23.04 -9.66
N ARG A 119 1.75 -23.50 -9.18
CA ARG A 119 0.42 -23.15 -9.74
C ARG A 119 -0.43 -22.28 -8.80
N PRO A 120 -0.69 -22.69 -7.55
CA PRO A 120 -1.42 -21.85 -6.61
C PRO A 120 -0.57 -20.67 -6.11
N LEU A 121 -1.27 -19.59 -5.78
CA LEU A 121 -0.67 -18.39 -5.18
C LEU A 121 0.22 -18.66 -3.95
N ARG A 122 -0.10 -19.70 -3.16
CA ARG A 122 0.71 -20.08 -2.00
C ARG A 122 2.11 -20.56 -2.38
N GLU A 123 2.24 -21.29 -3.49
CA GLU A 123 3.55 -21.76 -3.96
C GLU A 123 4.42 -20.58 -4.39
N HIS A 124 3.84 -19.56 -5.01
CA HIS A 124 4.54 -18.31 -5.34
C HIS A 124 5.07 -17.55 -4.12
N TYR A 125 4.46 -17.73 -2.95
CA TYR A 125 4.89 -17.12 -1.68
C TYR A 125 5.71 -18.07 -0.80
N GLY A 126 6.06 -19.28 -1.28
CA GLY A 126 6.77 -20.28 -0.47
C GLY A 126 5.96 -20.80 0.71
N LEU A 127 4.62 -20.67 0.68
CA LEU A 127 3.75 -21.04 1.80
C LEU A 127 3.32 -22.52 1.70
N PRO A 128 3.40 -23.29 2.80
CA PRO A 128 2.96 -24.67 2.81
C PRO A 128 1.44 -24.78 2.63
N ARG A 129 0.99 -25.90 2.05
CA ARG A 129 -0.43 -26.21 1.97
C ARG A 129 -0.94 -26.59 3.37
N PRO A 130 -1.97 -25.93 3.91
CA PRO A 130 -2.53 -26.33 5.19
C PRO A 130 -3.18 -27.71 5.08
N ALA A 131 -2.96 -28.56 6.08
CA ALA A 131 -3.67 -29.82 6.19
C ALA A 131 -5.18 -29.55 6.33
N GLY A 132 -6.00 -30.36 5.68
CA GLY A 132 -7.44 -30.30 5.89
C GLY A 132 -7.77 -30.64 7.34
N ARG A 133 -8.63 -29.85 7.99
CA ARG A 133 -9.05 -30.12 9.38
C ARG A 133 -9.65 -31.51 9.59
N LEU A 134 -10.22 -32.10 8.53
CA LEU A 134 -10.80 -33.45 8.55
C LEU A 134 -9.76 -34.56 8.30
N THR A 135 -8.68 -34.26 7.57
CA THR A 135 -7.60 -35.24 7.32
C THR A 135 -6.69 -35.44 8.52
N SER A 136 -6.58 -34.45 9.43
CA SER A 136 -5.79 -34.58 10.66
C SER A 136 -6.41 -35.51 11.72
N ALA A 137 -7.71 -35.80 11.63
CA ALA A 137 -8.40 -36.64 12.61
C ALA A 137 -8.24 -38.15 12.32
N VAL A 138 -8.03 -38.54 11.06
CA VAL A 138 -8.00 -39.96 10.65
C VAL A 138 -6.70 -40.65 11.10
N THR A 139 -5.58 -39.92 11.14
CA THR A 139 -4.29 -40.49 11.58
C THR A 139 -4.18 -40.71 13.09
N ALA A 140 -5.10 -40.16 13.89
CA ALA A 140 -5.06 -40.31 15.35
C ALA A 140 -5.74 -41.60 15.86
N THR A 141 -6.44 -42.35 15.00
CA THR A 141 -7.29 -43.48 15.43
C THR A 141 -6.73 -44.86 15.05
N GLU A 142 -5.68 -44.95 14.22
CA GLU A 142 -5.15 -46.24 13.72
C GLU A 142 -3.96 -46.83 14.51
N GLY A 143 -3.73 -46.39 15.75
CA GLY A 143 -2.52 -46.74 16.52
C GLY A 143 -2.74 -47.38 17.89
N GLN A 144 -3.53 -48.45 18.01
CA GLN A 144 -3.46 -49.32 19.19
C GLN A 144 -3.93 -50.76 18.89
N PRO A 145 -3.02 -51.71 18.61
CA PRO A 145 -3.35 -53.13 18.62
C PRO A 145 -3.38 -53.69 20.05
N ALA A 146 -4.29 -54.65 20.27
CA ALA A 146 -4.44 -55.42 21.51
C ALA A 146 -3.32 -56.45 21.72
#